data_AF-A0A9E0T2F2-F1
#
_entry.id   AF-A0A9E0T2F2-F1
#
_cell.length_a   1.000
_cell.length_b   1.000
_cell.length_c   1.000
_cell.angle_alpha   90.00
_cell.angle_beta   90.00
_cell.angle_gamma   90.00
#
_symmetry.space_group_name_H-M   'P 1'
#
loop_
_entity.id
_entity.type
_entity.pdbx_description
1 polymer ?
#
loop_
_entity_poly.entity_id
_entity_poly.type
_entity_poly.pdbx_seq_one_letter_code
_entity_poly.pdbx_strand_id
1 'polypeptide(L)'
;MHAPSQWLAASATALTWAFVATATVAAAAAEGPPGPNDYRHQLARALQHSQTPRDWALGAQLLETHPATGANLRERLAILRRAASAAPADRLVQALWADTSVDAPCRRHGPCGDRQALARLDPGNGVSWLPVIAGDWKAGGGRGVDAGLARLAASGRYNEHLGEAIGAWRDLFARHRPSGAPQDPDAATLYTLNLALDEARTSAIPDTTALVAACSKSAHPKAGTHRFADCGRVGRLLMDRAQTLPGRLAGVAVLRASREGTKADIPRIRTVTWQAEQMQQIETKLGDDAVGLQNYLNLIQANDSQTAAILYEMTLFGIAQTPPDDWQQTVDGHPVEPLDDSTAK
;
A
#
# COMPACT_ATOMS: atom_id res chain seq x y z
N MET A 1 -30.02 -7.02 -23.24
CA MET A 1 -29.58 -6.12 -22.15
C MET A 1 -29.14 -6.99 -20.98
N HIS A 2 -27.86 -7.41 -20.97
CA HIS A 2 -27.29 -8.22 -19.89
C HIS A 2 -26.43 -7.31 -19.00
N ALA A 3 -26.53 -7.52 -17.68
CA ALA A 3 -26.01 -6.62 -16.66
C ALA A 3 -24.45 -6.61 -16.63
N PRO A 4 -23.79 -5.46 -16.77
CA PRO A 4 -22.31 -5.35 -16.73
C PRO A 4 -21.73 -5.27 -15.31
N SER A 5 -22.40 -5.80 -14.28
CA SER A 5 -22.03 -5.57 -12.87
C SER A 5 -21.05 -6.57 -12.25
N GLN A 6 -20.69 -7.67 -12.93
CA GLN A 6 -19.76 -8.69 -12.38
C GLN A 6 -18.27 -8.35 -12.58
N TRP A 7 -17.93 -7.50 -13.56
CA TRP A 7 -16.54 -7.16 -13.90
C TRP A 7 -15.85 -6.25 -12.88
N LEU A 8 -16.60 -5.34 -12.24
CA LEU A 8 -16.06 -4.45 -11.20
C LEU A 8 -15.84 -5.17 -9.86
N ALA A 9 -16.62 -6.21 -9.57
CA ALA A 9 -16.40 -7.04 -8.38
C ALA A 9 -15.12 -7.86 -8.53
N ALA A 10 -14.92 -8.56 -9.66
CA ALA A 10 -13.74 -9.39 -9.90
C ALA A 10 -12.42 -8.58 -9.95
N SER A 11 -12.46 -7.35 -10.48
CA SER A 11 -11.27 -6.47 -10.55
C SER A 11 -10.93 -5.82 -9.20
N ALA A 12 -11.94 -5.61 -8.34
CA ALA A 12 -11.74 -5.12 -6.98
C ALA A 12 -11.30 -6.25 -6.03
N THR A 13 -11.80 -7.48 -6.21
CA THR A 13 -11.32 -8.63 -5.42
C THR A 13 -9.92 -9.08 -5.81
N ALA A 14 -9.48 -8.89 -7.06
CA ALA A 14 -8.12 -9.18 -7.49
C ALA A 14 -7.05 -8.22 -6.89
N LEU A 15 -7.46 -7.12 -6.25
CA LEU A 15 -6.57 -6.21 -5.51
C LEU A 15 -6.66 -6.39 -3.99
N THR A 16 -7.66 -7.12 -3.48
CA THR A 16 -7.52 -7.82 -2.19
C THR A 16 -6.70 -9.07 -2.41
N TRP A 17 -5.40 -8.89 -2.68
CA TRP A 17 -4.43 -9.86 -2.17
C TRP A 17 -4.49 -9.72 -0.66
N ALA A 18 -5.43 -10.44 -0.06
CA ALA A 18 -5.35 -10.75 1.35
C ALA A 18 -4.06 -11.56 1.48
N PHE A 19 -2.97 -10.88 1.85
CA PHE A 19 -1.83 -11.51 2.51
C PHE A 19 -2.37 -12.09 3.82
N VAL A 20 -3.08 -13.22 3.72
CA VAL A 20 -3.43 -14.01 4.88
C VAL A 20 -2.12 -14.69 5.27
N ALA A 21 -1.45 -14.12 6.27
CA ALA A 21 -0.41 -14.84 7.00
C ALA A 21 -1.08 -16.05 7.68
N THR A 22 -1.19 -17.18 6.99
CA THR A 22 -1.64 -18.43 7.60
C THR A 22 -0.49 -19.01 8.44
N ALA A 23 -0.28 -18.45 9.63
CA ALA A 23 0.41 -19.15 10.69
C ALA A 23 -0.62 -20.00 11.45
N THR A 24 -0.94 -21.19 10.93
CA THR A 24 -1.70 -22.18 11.71
C THR A 24 -0.78 -22.81 12.75
N VAL A 25 -0.65 -22.18 13.91
CA VAL A 25 -0.09 -22.82 15.11
C VAL A 25 -1.26 -23.35 15.93
N ALA A 26 -1.38 -24.68 16.01
CA ALA A 26 -2.37 -25.33 16.86
C ALA A 26 -2.07 -25.00 18.33
N ALA A 27 -2.95 -24.21 18.98
CA ALA A 27 -2.79 -23.79 20.37
C ALA A 27 -3.36 -24.84 21.32
N ALA A 28 -2.49 -25.50 22.08
CA ALA A 28 -2.87 -26.17 23.32
C ALA A 28 -2.99 -25.12 24.43
N ALA A 29 -4.10 -25.15 25.18
CA ALA A 29 -4.40 -24.20 26.25
C ALA A 29 -3.50 -24.46 27.49
N ALA A 30 -2.36 -23.80 27.53
CA ALA A 30 -1.61 -23.51 28.75
C ALA A 30 -1.62 -21.99 28.96
N GLU A 31 -1.42 -21.51 30.19
CA GLU A 31 -1.16 -20.10 30.50
C GLU A 31 0.14 -19.65 29.79
N GLY A 32 0.01 -19.37 28.50
CA GLY A 32 1.11 -19.01 27.62
C GLY A 32 1.50 -17.55 27.79
N PRO A 33 2.64 -17.14 27.24
CA PRO A 33 3.00 -15.74 27.16
C PRO A 33 1.87 -14.91 26.53
N PRO A 34 1.75 -13.61 26.88
CA PRO A 34 0.74 -12.72 26.33
C PRO A 34 0.64 -12.87 24.81
N GLY A 35 -0.58 -12.94 24.29
CA GLY A 35 -0.81 -13.16 22.87
C GLY A 35 -0.22 -12.03 22.03
N PRO A 36 -0.03 -12.24 20.71
CA PRO A 36 0.50 -11.19 19.81
C PRO A 36 -0.22 -9.84 19.92
N ASN A 37 -1.52 -9.85 20.22
CA ASN A 37 -2.31 -8.62 20.41
C ASN A 37 -1.95 -7.88 21.69
N ASP A 38 -1.60 -8.58 22.77
CA ASP A 38 -1.15 -7.96 24.02
C ASP A 38 0.19 -7.25 23.84
N TYR A 39 1.09 -7.84 23.05
CA TYR A 39 2.37 -7.22 22.68
C TYR A 39 2.16 -5.87 22.00
N ARG A 40 1.36 -5.85 20.93
CA ARG A 40 1.11 -4.65 20.12
C ARG A 40 0.51 -3.54 20.97
N HIS A 41 -0.45 -3.86 21.83
CA HIS A 41 -1.06 -2.89 22.74
C HIS A 41 -0.08 -2.37 23.79
N GLN A 42 0.76 -3.23 24.37
CA GLN A 42 1.80 -2.81 25.32
C GLN A 42 2.85 -1.91 24.66
N LEU A 43 3.32 -2.29 23.46
CA LEU A 43 4.26 -1.49 22.69
C LEU A 43 3.66 -0.14 22.28
N ALA A 44 2.41 -0.12 21.79
CA ALA A 44 1.72 1.12 21.47
C ALA A 44 1.69 2.09 22.66
N ARG A 45 1.37 1.58 23.87
CA ARG A 45 1.39 2.39 25.10
C ARG A 45 2.80 2.87 25.46
N ALA A 46 3.80 2.00 25.39
CA ALA A 46 5.19 2.38 25.66
C ALA A 46 5.67 3.50 24.72
N LEU A 47 5.32 3.40 23.43
CA LEU A 47 5.73 4.37 22.43
C LEU A 47 5.09 5.74 22.60
N GLN A 48 3.88 5.84 23.15
CA GLN A 48 3.27 7.14 23.50
C GLN A 48 4.09 7.94 24.52
N HIS A 49 5.01 7.30 25.25
CA HIS A 49 5.93 7.92 26.19
C HIS A 49 7.35 8.11 25.62
N SER A 50 7.60 7.76 24.36
CA SER A 50 8.87 8.05 23.68
C SER A 50 9.10 9.57 23.57
N GLN A 51 10.36 9.97 23.40
CA GLN A 51 10.72 11.36 23.11
C GLN A 51 10.54 11.73 21.64
N THR A 52 10.33 10.75 20.74
CA THR A 52 10.23 11.01 19.31
C THR A 52 8.76 11.00 18.84
N PRO A 53 8.27 12.04 18.13
CA PRO A 53 6.93 12.02 17.55
C PRO A 53 6.71 10.88 16.55
N ARG A 54 7.78 10.43 15.89
CA ARG A 54 7.73 9.30 14.96
C ARG A 54 7.35 8.00 15.66
N ASP A 55 7.93 7.70 16.83
CA ASP A 55 7.53 6.54 17.63
C ASP A 55 6.05 6.61 18.03
N TRP A 56 5.53 7.80 18.35
CA TRP A 56 4.10 7.98 18.66
C TRP A 56 3.22 7.58 17.46
N ALA A 57 3.60 8.03 16.25
CA ALA A 57 2.87 7.72 15.03
C ALA A 57 2.90 6.24 14.68
N LEU A 58 4.05 5.57 14.82
CA LEU A 58 4.18 4.12 14.62
C LEU A 58 3.38 3.34 15.67
N GLY A 59 3.48 3.74 16.95
CA GLY A 59 2.72 3.13 18.03
C GLY A 59 1.20 3.24 17.83
N ALA A 60 0.73 4.32 17.19
CA ALA A 60 -0.67 4.46 16.83
C ALA A 60 -1.13 3.46 15.75
N GLN A 61 -0.24 2.98 14.87
CA GLN A 61 -0.56 1.94 13.88
C GLN A 61 -0.70 0.55 14.52
N LEU A 62 -0.06 0.32 15.67
CA LEU A 62 -0.17 -0.94 16.42
C LEU A 62 -1.51 -1.10 17.14
N LEU A 63 -2.29 -0.02 17.30
CA LEU A 63 -3.62 -0.06 17.91
C LEU A 63 -4.60 -0.72 16.94
N GLU A 64 -5.07 -1.93 17.27
CA GLU A 64 -6.14 -2.59 16.52
C GLU A 64 -7.40 -1.71 16.53
N THR A 65 -7.80 -1.25 15.36
CA THR A 65 -9.07 -0.54 15.18
C THR A 65 -10.11 -1.50 14.63
N HIS A 66 -11.12 -1.83 15.43
CA HIS A 66 -12.17 -2.75 15.00
C HIS A 66 -13.15 -2.03 14.05
N PRO A 67 -13.30 -2.46 12.78
CA PRO A 67 -14.09 -1.71 11.78
C PRO A 67 -15.56 -1.50 12.19
N ALA A 68 -16.16 -2.50 12.84
CA ALA A 68 -17.57 -2.46 13.24
C ALA A 68 -17.86 -1.51 14.41
N THR A 69 -16.92 -1.35 15.36
CA THR A 69 -17.15 -0.61 16.61
C THR A 69 -16.36 0.69 16.69
N GLY A 70 -15.32 0.85 15.86
CA GLY A 70 -14.37 1.95 15.96
C GLY A 70 -13.57 1.91 17.26
N ALA A 71 -13.46 0.75 17.92
CA ALA A 71 -12.62 0.58 19.11
C ALA A 71 -11.21 1.11 18.83
N ASN A 72 -10.62 1.81 19.81
CA ASN A 72 -9.31 2.45 19.73
C ASN A 72 -9.12 3.53 18.64
N LEU A 73 -10.09 3.75 17.74
CA LEU A 73 -9.94 4.71 16.64
C LEU A 73 -9.78 6.14 17.14
N ARG A 74 -10.56 6.55 18.15
CA ARG A 74 -10.42 7.88 18.77
C ARG A 74 -9.02 8.08 19.36
N GLU A 75 -8.49 7.06 20.04
CA GLU A 75 -7.16 7.09 20.64
C GLU A 75 -6.08 7.18 19.56
N ARG A 76 -6.14 6.30 18.54
CA ARG A 76 -5.25 6.31 17.37
C ARG A 76 -5.21 7.69 16.70
N LEU A 77 -6.37 8.29 16.43
CA LEU A 77 -6.47 9.62 15.82
C LEU A 77 -5.87 10.71 16.71
N ALA A 78 -6.09 10.65 18.03
CA ALA A 78 -5.52 11.62 18.97
C ALA A 78 -3.99 11.56 19.02
N ILE A 79 -3.42 10.34 19.03
CA ILE A 79 -1.97 10.13 19.02
C ILE A 79 -1.36 10.61 17.70
N LEU A 80 -1.94 10.22 16.56
CA LEU A 80 -1.43 10.65 15.25
C LEU A 80 -1.50 12.17 15.06
N ARG A 81 -2.59 12.81 15.51
CA ARG A 81 -2.69 14.28 15.49
C ARG A 81 -1.59 14.92 16.33
N ARG A 82 -1.35 14.39 17.54
CA ARG A 82 -0.29 14.88 18.43
C ARG A 82 1.10 14.71 17.78
N ALA A 83 1.38 13.55 17.20
CA ALA A 83 2.61 13.27 16.47
C ALA A 83 2.81 14.23 15.30
N ALA A 84 1.79 14.39 14.45
CA ALA A 84 1.82 15.28 13.29
C ALA A 84 2.01 16.75 13.67
N SER A 85 1.45 17.18 14.80
CA SER A 85 1.63 18.54 15.31
C SER A 85 3.05 18.77 15.85
N ALA A 86 3.65 17.75 16.48
CA ALA A 86 5.00 17.81 17.01
C ALA A 86 6.10 17.66 15.94
N ALA A 87 5.79 17.00 14.81
CA ALA A 87 6.69 16.81 13.69
C ALA A 87 6.04 17.23 12.35
N PRO A 88 5.77 18.54 12.14
CA PRO A 88 5.08 19.02 10.94
C PRO A 88 5.88 18.86 9.64
N ALA A 89 7.20 18.62 9.74
CA ALA A 89 8.09 18.41 8.60
C ALA A 89 8.45 16.93 8.35
N ASP A 90 8.01 16.01 9.23
CA ASP A 90 8.29 14.58 9.07
C ASP A 90 7.28 13.96 8.09
N ARG A 91 7.77 13.59 6.90
CA ARG A 91 6.93 13.09 5.80
C ARG A 91 6.19 11.80 6.18
N LEU A 92 6.86 10.84 6.82
CA LEU A 92 6.22 9.59 7.23
C LEU A 92 5.11 9.86 8.25
N VAL A 93 5.36 10.71 9.24
CA VAL A 93 4.32 11.09 10.23
C VAL A 93 3.14 11.77 9.55
N GLN A 94 3.38 12.71 8.62
CA GLN A 94 2.29 13.37 7.88
C GLN A 94 1.54 12.40 6.94
N ALA A 95 2.23 11.42 6.35
CA ALA A 95 1.61 10.39 5.53
C ALA A 95 0.64 9.53 6.36
N LEU A 96 1.10 9.02 7.51
CA LEU A 96 0.28 8.24 8.44
C LEU A 96 -0.92 9.05 8.94
N TRP A 97 -0.75 10.34 9.22
CA TRP A 97 -1.85 11.20 9.64
C TRP A 97 -2.87 11.45 8.52
N ALA A 98 -2.39 11.72 7.30
CA ALA A 98 -3.25 11.97 6.15
C ALA A 98 -4.09 10.75 5.77
N ASP A 99 -3.55 9.54 5.89
CA ASP A 99 -4.24 8.29 5.54
C ASP A 99 -5.47 8.02 6.43
N THR A 100 -5.39 8.33 7.73
CA THR A 100 -6.53 8.17 8.66
C THR A 100 -7.76 9.03 8.34
N SER A 101 -7.59 10.04 7.48
CA SER A 101 -8.67 10.93 7.08
C SER A 101 -9.63 10.30 6.07
N VAL A 102 -9.25 9.17 5.47
CA VAL A 102 -10.05 8.53 4.43
C VAL A 102 -11.26 7.87 5.06
N ASP A 103 -11.17 7.29 6.25
CA ASP A 103 -12.31 6.60 6.87
C ASP A 103 -13.38 7.54 7.46
N ALA A 104 -14.64 7.23 7.13
CA ALA A 104 -15.84 7.95 7.56
C ALA A 104 -16.01 8.16 9.09
N PRO A 105 -15.38 7.41 10.02
CA PRO A 105 -15.58 7.66 11.43
C PRO A 105 -14.86 8.92 11.94
N CYS A 106 -13.87 9.49 11.23
CA CYS A 106 -13.11 10.62 11.78
C CYS A 106 -14.02 11.76 12.23
N ARG A 107 -15.03 12.16 11.42
CA ARG A 107 -16.01 13.21 11.77
C ARG A 107 -16.76 12.96 13.08
N ARG A 108 -16.96 11.71 13.49
CA ARG A 108 -17.63 11.35 14.75
C ARG A 108 -16.69 11.29 15.95
N HIS A 109 -15.39 11.09 15.71
CA HIS A 109 -14.40 10.82 16.76
C HIS A 109 -13.33 11.92 16.92
N GLY A 110 -13.29 12.94 16.05
CA GLY A 110 -12.37 14.08 16.16
C GLY A 110 -12.20 14.85 14.85
N PRO A 111 -11.26 15.82 14.77
CA PRO A 111 -10.89 16.39 13.48
C PRO A 111 -10.18 15.33 12.63
N CYS A 112 -10.56 15.26 11.36
CA CYS A 112 -9.91 14.37 10.40
C CYS A 112 -8.47 14.84 10.10
N GLY A 113 -7.66 13.91 9.58
CA GLY A 113 -6.32 14.22 9.10
C GLY A 113 -6.26 15.40 8.15
N ASP A 114 -5.19 16.19 8.24
CA ASP A 114 -4.90 17.22 7.23
C ASP A 114 -4.40 16.53 5.96
N ARG A 115 -5.35 16.25 5.07
CA ARG A 115 -5.13 15.58 3.78
C ARG A 115 -4.11 16.28 2.88
N GLN A 116 -3.88 17.57 3.09
CA GLN A 116 -2.96 18.35 2.28
C GLN A 116 -1.56 18.43 2.91
N ALA A 117 -1.37 17.98 4.15
CA ALA A 117 -0.09 18.12 4.84
C ALA A 117 1.05 17.45 4.06
N LEU A 118 0.88 16.20 3.64
CA LEU A 118 1.87 15.50 2.83
C LEU A 118 2.07 16.17 1.45
N ALA A 119 0.99 16.61 0.80
CA ALA A 119 1.07 17.30 -0.49
C ALA A 119 1.81 18.65 -0.43
N ARG A 120 1.81 19.34 0.73
CA ARG A 120 2.60 20.55 0.94
C ARG A 120 4.08 20.25 1.17
N LEU A 121 4.40 19.15 1.85
CA LEU A 121 5.78 18.73 2.07
C LEU A 121 6.41 18.12 0.81
N ASP A 122 5.61 17.42 0.01
CA ASP A 122 6.08 16.68 -1.16
C ASP A 122 5.15 16.82 -2.38
N PRO A 123 5.03 18.04 -2.94
CA PRO A 123 4.07 18.34 -4.01
C PRO A 123 4.39 17.64 -5.34
N GLY A 124 5.65 17.24 -5.56
CA GLY A 124 6.11 16.57 -6.78
C GLY A 124 5.96 15.05 -6.77
N ASN A 125 5.55 14.48 -5.64
CA ASN A 125 5.32 13.04 -5.46
C ASN A 125 3.83 12.71 -5.60
N GLY A 126 3.46 11.91 -6.58
CA GLY A 126 2.06 11.58 -6.87
C GLY A 126 1.30 10.99 -5.68
N VAL A 127 1.99 10.23 -4.82
CA VAL A 127 1.37 9.60 -3.64
C VAL A 127 0.75 10.64 -2.69
N SER A 128 1.35 11.84 -2.61
CA SER A 128 0.95 12.88 -1.66
C SER A 128 -0.44 13.45 -1.95
N TRP A 129 -0.92 13.27 -3.18
CA TRP A 129 -2.23 13.72 -3.63
C TRP A 129 -3.36 12.72 -3.38
N LEU A 130 -3.05 11.46 -3.01
CA LEU A 130 -4.09 10.43 -2.80
C LEU A 130 -5.04 10.76 -1.65
N PRO A 131 -4.58 11.19 -0.46
CA PRO A 131 -5.51 11.54 0.62
C PRO A 131 -6.43 12.72 0.25
N VAL A 132 -5.95 13.64 -0.59
CA VAL A 132 -6.76 14.76 -1.11
C VAL A 132 -7.86 14.24 -2.04
N ILE A 133 -7.50 13.41 -3.03
CA ILE A 133 -8.45 12.80 -3.97
C ILE A 133 -9.49 11.98 -3.21
N ALA A 134 -9.05 11.12 -2.30
CA ALA A 134 -9.94 10.29 -1.49
C ALA A 134 -10.89 11.14 -0.64
N GLY A 135 -10.40 12.24 -0.08
CA GLY A 135 -11.20 13.18 0.68
C GLY A 135 -12.28 13.89 -0.13
N ASP A 136 -11.92 14.38 -1.32
CA ASP A 136 -12.84 15.06 -2.23
C ASP A 136 -13.86 14.08 -2.81
N TRP A 137 -13.44 12.84 -3.11
CA TRP A 137 -14.32 11.74 -3.47
C TRP A 137 -15.38 11.48 -2.39
N LYS A 138 -14.90 11.33 -1.14
CA LYS A 138 -15.60 11.42 0.15
C LYS A 138 -16.81 12.37 0.15
N ALA A 139 -16.54 13.60 -0.27
CA ALA A 139 -17.45 14.72 -0.19
C ALA A 139 -18.45 14.79 -1.38
N GLY A 140 -18.55 13.74 -2.20
CA GLY A 140 -19.40 13.69 -3.40
C GLY A 140 -18.76 14.33 -4.63
N GLY A 141 -17.43 14.41 -4.65
CA GLY A 141 -16.65 15.32 -5.48
C GLY A 141 -16.81 15.22 -7.00
N GLY A 142 -16.80 16.40 -7.64
CA GLY A 142 -16.54 16.62 -9.06
C GLY A 142 -15.21 17.36 -9.29
N ARG A 143 -15.19 18.67 -9.03
CA ARG A 143 -14.04 19.55 -9.31
C ARG A 143 -12.79 19.28 -8.45
N GLY A 144 -12.95 18.96 -7.17
CA GLY A 144 -11.80 18.67 -6.28
C GLY A 144 -11.04 17.43 -6.71
N VAL A 145 -11.79 16.36 -7.04
CA VAL A 145 -11.26 15.12 -7.61
C VAL A 145 -10.48 15.40 -8.90
N ASP A 146 -11.04 16.20 -9.82
CA ASP A 146 -10.36 16.55 -11.07
C ASP A 146 -9.04 17.31 -10.81
N ALA A 147 -9.05 18.27 -9.88
CA ALA A 147 -7.85 19.03 -9.53
C ALA A 147 -6.78 18.12 -8.90
N GLY A 148 -7.17 17.19 -8.03
CA GLY A 148 -6.27 16.20 -7.43
C GLY A 148 -5.68 15.26 -8.48
N LEU A 149 -6.50 14.74 -9.39
CA LEU A 149 -6.07 13.89 -10.50
C LEU A 149 -5.09 14.61 -11.43
N ALA A 150 -5.36 15.87 -11.77
CA ALA A 150 -4.47 16.67 -12.60
C ALA A 150 -3.09 16.88 -11.94
N ARG A 151 -3.05 17.12 -10.62
CA ARG A 151 -1.78 17.25 -9.87
C ARG A 151 -1.02 15.93 -9.78
N LEU A 152 -1.73 14.83 -9.53
CA LEU A 152 -1.13 13.50 -9.52
C LEU A 152 -0.59 13.15 -10.92
N ALA A 153 -1.35 13.40 -11.98
CA ALA A 153 -0.93 13.18 -13.37
C ALA A 153 0.28 14.03 -13.79
N ALA A 154 0.44 15.22 -13.21
CA ALA A 154 1.58 16.10 -13.44
C ALA A 154 2.81 15.77 -12.55
N SER A 155 2.70 14.81 -11.63
CA SER A 155 3.79 14.45 -10.74
C SER A 155 4.90 13.69 -11.48
N GLY A 156 6.16 14.01 -11.19
CA GLY A 156 7.33 13.39 -11.83
C GLY A 156 7.79 12.09 -11.20
N ARG A 157 7.30 11.78 -10.00
CA ARG A 157 7.62 10.56 -9.24
C ARG A 157 6.42 10.06 -8.46
N TYR A 158 6.46 8.79 -8.07
CA TYR A 158 5.48 8.18 -7.17
C TYR A 158 6.25 7.29 -6.19
N ASN A 159 6.31 7.70 -4.93
CA ASN A 159 7.10 7.03 -3.90
C ASN A 159 6.26 6.96 -2.63
N GLU A 160 5.87 5.75 -2.27
CA GLU A 160 5.02 5.41 -1.13
C GLU A 160 5.74 5.49 0.23
N HIS A 161 7.02 5.87 0.25
CA HIS A 161 7.86 5.95 1.44
C HIS A 161 8.06 4.59 2.13
N LEU A 162 7.97 3.48 1.39
CA LEU A 162 8.10 2.13 1.94
C LEU A 162 9.51 1.89 2.51
N GLY A 163 10.58 2.35 1.85
CA GLY A 163 11.94 2.20 2.39
C GLY A 163 12.11 2.94 3.73
N GLU A 164 11.58 4.16 3.83
CA GLU A 164 11.56 4.94 5.06
C GLU A 164 10.77 4.23 6.17
N ALA A 165 9.60 3.66 5.84
CA ALA A 165 8.79 2.90 6.79
C ALA A 165 9.47 1.61 7.27
N ILE A 166 10.10 0.83 6.36
CA ILE A 166 10.87 -0.37 6.74
C ILE A 166 11.98 -0.01 7.72
N GLY A 167 12.70 1.10 7.48
CA GLY A 167 13.72 1.60 8.43
C GLY A 167 13.13 1.91 9.79
N ALA A 168 12.04 2.68 9.81
CA ALA A 168 11.39 3.06 11.05
C ALA A 168 10.92 1.85 11.88
N TRP A 169 10.32 0.84 11.23
CA TRP A 169 9.85 -0.37 11.90
C TRP A 169 10.98 -1.32 12.33
N ARG A 170 12.03 -1.48 11.53
CA ARG A 170 13.22 -2.27 11.91
C ARG A 170 13.92 -1.67 13.13
N ASP A 171 14.14 -0.35 13.11
CA ASP A 171 14.75 0.37 14.23
C ASP A 171 13.90 0.25 15.50
N LEU A 172 12.58 0.31 15.34
CA LEU A 172 11.64 0.15 16.44
C LEU A 172 11.74 -1.26 17.06
N PHE A 173 11.65 -2.32 16.26
CA PHE A 173 11.70 -3.69 16.79
C PHE A 173 13.09 -4.13 17.26
N ALA A 174 14.15 -3.48 16.79
CA ALA A 174 15.49 -3.65 17.36
C ALA A 174 15.56 -3.13 18.81
N ARG A 175 14.85 -2.03 19.13
CA ARG A 175 14.77 -1.48 20.50
C ARG A 175 13.71 -2.14 21.37
N HIS A 176 12.64 -2.65 20.74
CA HIS A 176 11.52 -3.30 21.40
C HIS A 176 11.28 -4.67 20.75
N ARG A 177 11.97 -5.69 21.27
CA ARG A 177 11.86 -7.05 20.73
C ARG A 177 10.42 -7.57 20.89
N PRO A 178 9.80 -8.11 19.82
CA PRO A 178 8.49 -8.74 19.92
C PRO A 178 8.40 -9.84 20.97
N SER A 179 7.37 -9.79 21.82
CA SER A 179 7.09 -10.92 22.70
C SER A 179 6.60 -12.10 21.87
N GLY A 180 7.14 -13.28 22.13
CA GLY A 180 6.88 -14.47 21.33
C GLY A 180 7.84 -14.65 20.15
N ALA A 181 8.83 -13.76 19.95
CA ALA A 181 9.94 -14.05 19.06
C ALA A 181 10.60 -15.39 19.48
N PRO A 182 10.95 -16.27 18.51
CA PRO A 182 11.68 -17.51 18.79
C PRO A 182 12.92 -17.30 19.66
N GLN A 183 13.31 -18.35 20.38
CA GLN A 183 14.57 -18.35 21.14
C GLN A 183 15.78 -18.54 20.21
N ASP A 184 15.60 -19.33 19.14
CA ASP A 184 16.60 -19.47 18.09
C ASP A 184 16.89 -18.09 17.45
N PRO A 185 18.17 -17.65 17.40
CA PRO A 185 18.52 -16.31 16.92
C PRO A 185 18.13 -16.04 15.47
N ASP A 186 18.25 -17.04 14.60
CA ASP A 186 17.97 -16.88 13.17
C ASP A 186 16.46 -16.80 12.94
N ALA A 187 15.69 -17.68 13.57
CA ALA A 187 14.23 -17.62 13.56
C ALA A 187 13.69 -16.33 14.21
N ALA A 188 14.33 -15.83 15.27
CA ALA A 188 13.98 -14.54 15.87
C ALA A 188 14.23 -13.35 14.94
N THR A 189 15.35 -13.39 14.23
CA THR A 189 15.72 -12.38 13.23
C THR A 189 14.71 -12.38 12.09
N LEU A 190 14.45 -13.54 11.50
CA LEU A 190 13.47 -13.73 10.44
C LEU A 190 12.07 -13.27 10.86
N TYR A 191 11.61 -13.65 12.06
CA TYR A 191 10.35 -13.20 12.62
C TYR A 191 10.27 -11.67 12.70
N THR A 192 11.33 -11.03 13.23
CA THR A 192 11.37 -9.57 13.41
C THR A 192 11.40 -8.82 12.08
N LEU A 193 12.14 -9.33 11.09
CA LEU A 193 12.20 -8.74 9.75
C LEU A 193 10.87 -8.85 9.01
N ASN A 194 10.21 -10.00 9.08
CA ASN A 194 8.87 -10.19 8.50
C ASN A 194 7.85 -9.26 9.15
N LEU A 195 7.85 -9.15 10.48
CA LEU A 195 6.97 -8.24 11.19
C LEU A 195 7.23 -6.77 10.78
N ALA A 196 8.49 -6.35 10.67
CA ALA A 196 8.83 -5.00 10.22
C ALA A 196 8.35 -4.71 8.79
N LEU A 197 8.48 -5.69 7.88
CA LEU A 197 8.02 -5.57 6.50
C LEU A 197 6.49 -5.47 6.42
N ASP A 198 5.77 -6.29 7.17
CA ASP A 198 4.31 -6.28 7.20
C ASP A 198 3.78 -4.93 7.70
N GLU A 199 4.27 -4.47 8.86
CA GLU A 199 3.89 -3.16 9.40
C GLU A 199 4.24 -2.01 8.43
N ALA A 200 5.41 -2.07 7.78
CA ALA A 200 5.80 -1.07 6.80
C ALA A 200 4.86 -1.05 5.59
N ARG A 201 4.44 -2.23 5.08
CA ARG A 201 3.48 -2.32 3.97
C ARG A 201 2.13 -1.73 4.37
N THR A 202 1.59 -2.11 5.53
CA THR A 202 0.30 -1.59 6.02
C THR A 202 0.32 -0.09 6.26
N SER A 203 1.45 0.46 6.70
CA SER A 203 1.55 1.87 7.08
C SER A 203 1.97 2.82 5.94
N ALA A 204 2.72 2.33 4.96
CA ALA A 204 3.27 3.15 3.87
C ALA A 204 2.45 3.06 2.57
N ILE A 205 1.85 1.91 2.26
CA ILE A 205 1.14 1.71 0.98
C ILE A 205 -0.29 2.26 1.13
N PRO A 206 -0.63 3.36 0.44
CA PRO A 206 -1.94 4.00 0.60
C PRO A 206 -3.05 3.21 -0.09
N ASP A 207 -4.28 3.33 0.42
CA ASP A 207 -5.47 2.82 -0.25
C ASP A 207 -5.74 3.59 -1.55
N THR A 208 -5.71 2.86 -2.67
CA THR A 208 -5.94 3.39 -4.02
C THR A 208 -7.40 3.22 -4.48
N THR A 209 -8.28 2.66 -3.65
CA THR A 209 -9.69 2.38 -4.01
C THR A 209 -10.42 3.63 -4.47
N ALA A 210 -10.26 4.76 -3.76
CA ALA A 210 -10.89 6.01 -4.16
C ALA A 210 -10.36 6.55 -5.49
N LEU A 211 -9.08 6.34 -5.79
CA LEU A 211 -8.47 6.72 -7.06
C LEU A 211 -9.06 5.88 -8.21
N VAL A 212 -9.09 4.55 -8.07
CA VAL A 212 -9.67 3.66 -9.08
C VAL A 212 -11.15 3.98 -9.31
N ALA A 213 -11.91 4.20 -8.24
CA ALA A 213 -13.32 4.58 -8.32
C ALA A 213 -13.52 5.92 -9.06
N ALA A 214 -12.73 6.94 -8.72
CA ALA A 214 -12.76 8.24 -9.38
C ALA A 214 -12.44 8.16 -10.88
N CYS A 215 -11.59 7.21 -11.27
CA CYS A 215 -11.19 6.97 -12.64
C CYS A 215 -12.12 6.02 -13.42
N SER A 216 -13.14 5.44 -12.79
CA SER A 216 -14.04 4.50 -13.46
C SER A 216 -14.98 5.20 -14.44
N LYS A 217 -14.74 5.02 -15.75
CA LYS A 217 -15.57 5.62 -16.82
C LYS A 217 -16.99 5.07 -16.85
N SER A 218 -17.15 3.80 -16.50
CA SER A 218 -18.48 3.17 -16.41
C SER A 218 -19.29 3.69 -15.21
N ALA A 219 -18.64 3.99 -14.09
CA ALA A 219 -19.30 4.56 -12.92
C ALA A 219 -19.56 6.08 -13.07
N HIS A 220 -18.76 6.78 -13.88
CA HIS A 220 -18.85 8.24 -14.05
C HIS A 220 -18.96 8.68 -15.52
N PRO A 221 -19.96 8.20 -16.29
CA PRO A 221 -20.05 8.47 -17.73
C PRO A 221 -20.26 9.95 -18.07
N LYS A 222 -20.68 10.77 -17.09
CA LYS A 222 -20.89 12.23 -17.23
C LYS A 222 -19.68 13.07 -16.81
N ALA A 223 -18.60 12.47 -16.31
CA ALA A 223 -17.38 13.21 -16.01
C ALA A 223 -16.75 13.77 -17.29
N GLY A 224 -16.05 14.90 -17.17
CA GLY A 224 -15.37 15.52 -18.31
C GLY A 224 -14.30 14.60 -18.89
N THR A 225 -14.09 14.69 -20.21
CA THR A 225 -13.09 13.87 -20.91
C THR A 225 -11.67 14.08 -20.39
N HIS A 226 -11.36 15.28 -19.87
CA HIS A 226 -10.08 15.59 -19.23
C HIS A 226 -9.80 14.69 -18.02
N ARG A 227 -10.81 14.34 -17.22
CA ARG A 227 -10.65 13.45 -16.07
C ARG A 227 -10.07 12.11 -16.50
N PHE A 228 -10.62 11.50 -17.54
CA PHE A 228 -10.15 10.21 -18.01
C PHE A 228 -8.77 10.32 -18.63
N ALA A 229 -8.48 11.39 -19.39
CA ALA A 229 -7.13 11.66 -19.90
C ALA A 229 -6.10 11.80 -18.76
N ASP A 230 -6.44 12.49 -17.67
CA ASP A 230 -5.64 12.54 -16.44
C ASP A 230 -5.47 11.13 -15.86
N CYS A 231 -6.55 10.36 -15.68
CA CYS A 231 -6.48 8.99 -15.19
C CYS A 231 -5.58 8.09 -16.05
N GLY A 232 -5.61 8.23 -17.39
CA GLY A 232 -4.69 7.50 -18.27
C GLY A 232 -3.23 7.87 -18.02
N ARG A 233 -2.93 9.16 -17.80
CA ARG A 233 -1.58 9.61 -17.38
C ARG A 233 -1.20 9.06 -16.01
N VAL A 234 -2.13 9.09 -15.04
CA VAL A 234 -1.94 8.51 -13.71
C VAL A 234 -1.62 7.02 -13.79
N GLY A 235 -2.41 6.24 -14.53
CA GLY A 235 -2.20 4.79 -14.65
C GLY A 235 -0.79 4.46 -15.16
N ARG A 236 -0.32 5.19 -16.19
CA ARG A 236 1.05 5.07 -16.71
C ARG A 236 2.10 5.53 -15.69
N LEU A 237 1.89 6.67 -15.02
CA LEU A 237 2.80 7.15 -13.96
C LEU A 237 3.00 6.08 -12.88
N LEU A 238 1.91 5.47 -12.38
CA LEU A 238 1.99 4.44 -11.34
C LEU A 238 2.72 3.19 -11.85
N MET A 239 2.39 2.66 -13.03
CA MET A 239 3.10 1.50 -13.60
C MET A 239 4.60 1.74 -13.77
N ASP A 240 4.98 2.94 -14.21
CA ASP A 240 6.38 3.26 -14.53
C ASP A 240 7.18 3.71 -13.30
N ARG A 241 6.55 4.41 -12.35
CA ARG A 241 7.25 5.16 -11.29
C ARG A 241 6.91 4.73 -9.88
N ALA A 242 5.86 3.96 -9.63
CA ALA A 242 5.60 3.46 -8.29
C ALA A 242 6.75 2.57 -7.81
N GLN A 243 7.13 2.75 -6.55
CA GLN A 243 8.25 2.05 -5.93
C GLN A 243 7.83 0.71 -5.34
N THR A 244 6.53 0.48 -5.20
CA THR A 244 5.95 -0.78 -4.74
C THR A 244 5.21 -1.49 -5.87
N LEU A 245 5.19 -2.82 -5.80
CA LEU A 245 4.43 -3.63 -6.75
C LEU A 245 2.90 -3.39 -6.64
N PRO A 246 2.30 -3.27 -5.43
CA PRO A 246 0.91 -2.83 -5.29
C PRO A 246 0.62 -1.48 -5.97
N GLY A 247 1.53 -0.50 -5.85
CA GLY A 247 1.39 0.79 -6.52
C GLY A 247 1.38 0.66 -8.05
N ARG A 248 2.24 -0.21 -8.62
CA ARG A 248 2.24 -0.50 -10.06
C ARG A 248 0.97 -1.19 -10.53
N LEU A 249 0.47 -2.17 -9.76
CA LEU A 249 -0.81 -2.85 -10.03
C LEU A 249 -2.00 -1.89 -9.95
N ALA A 250 -1.99 -0.94 -9.01
CA ALA A 250 -2.98 0.13 -8.98
C ALA A 250 -2.95 0.98 -10.26
N GLY A 251 -1.77 1.19 -10.86
CA GLY A 251 -1.63 1.82 -12.17
C GLY A 251 -2.35 1.06 -13.28
N VAL A 252 -2.22 -0.27 -13.32
CA VAL A 252 -2.97 -1.14 -14.25
C VAL A 252 -4.48 -0.99 -14.04
N ALA A 253 -4.93 -1.00 -12.78
CA ALA A 253 -6.35 -0.87 -12.44
C ALA A 253 -6.93 0.49 -12.85
N VAL A 254 -6.22 1.58 -12.59
CA VAL A 254 -6.62 2.94 -13.02
C VAL A 254 -6.72 3.04 -14.55
N LEU A 255 -5.74 2.47 -15.26
CA LEU A 255 -5.72 2.51 -16.72
C LEU A 255 -6.90 1.73 -17.33
N ARG A 256 -7.20 0.54 -16.79
CA ARG A 256 -8.38 -0.27 -17.17
C ARG A 256 -9.69 0.45 -16.82
N ALA A 257 -9.83 0.99 -15.61
CA ALA A 257 -11.04 1.67 -15.15
C ALA A 257 -11.38 2.91 -16.00
N SER A 258 -10.35 3.67 -16.41
CA SER A 258 -10.52 4.88 -17.22
C SER A 258 -10.80 4.62 -18.69
N ARG A 259 -10.49 3.42 -19.20
CA ARG A 259 -10.54 3.08 -20.63
C ARG A 259 -9.70 4.03 -21.49
N GLU A 260 -8.53 4.43 -20.98
CA GLU A 260 -7.55 5.25 -21.71
C GLU A 260 -6.21 4.49 -21.92
N GLY A 261 -6.27 3.15 -21.81
CA GLY A 261 -5.19 2.25 -22.21
C GLY A 261 -5.06 2.18 -23.73
N THR A 262 -3.83 2.03 -24.20
CA THR A 262 -3.47 1.93 -25.62
C THR A 262 -2.73 0.61 -25.88
N LYS A 263 -2.56 0.24 -27.16
CA LYS A 263 -1.74 -0.94 -27.53
C LYS A 263 -0.30 -0.86 -27.00
N ALA A 264 0.25 0.35 -26.88
CA ALA A 264 1.58 0.58 -26.33
C ALA A 264 1.68 0.27 -24.82
N ASP A 265 0.54 0.19 -24.12
CA ASP A 265 0.50 -0.14 -22.69
C ASP A 265 0.47 -1.65 -22.43
N ILE A 266 0.16 -2.49 -23.44
CA ILE A 266 0.05 -3.94 -23.28
C ILE A 266 1.35 -4.58 -22.75
N PRO A 267 2.55 -4.31 -23.30
CA PRO A 267 3.79 -4.90 -22.78
C PRO A 267 4.08 -4.46 -21.33
N ARG A 268 3.72 -3.22 -20.97
CA ARG A 268 3.90 -2.69 -19.60
C ARG A 268 3.02 -3.44 -18.62
N ILE A 269 1.74 -3.59 -18.94
CA ILE A 269 0.77 -4.31 -18.11
C ILE A 269 1.20 -5.78 -17.94
N ARG A 270 1.59 -6.44 -19.03
CA ARG A 270 2.11 -7.83 -18.98
C ARG A 270 3.30 -7.93 -18.03
N THR A 271 4.25 -7.01 -18.12
CA THR A 271 5.44 -6.99 -17.28
C THR A 271 5.11 -6.79 -15.79
N VAL A 272 4.27 -5.81 -15.46
CA VAL A 272 3.88 -5.55 -14.07
C VAL A 272 3.15 -6.74 -13.46
N THR A 273 2.20 -7.33 -14.20
CA THR A 273 1.45 -8.50 -13.73
C THR A 273 2.35 -9.73 -13.56
N TRP A 274 3.25 -9.98 -14.51
CA TRP A 274 4.23 -11.06 -14.40
C TRP A 274 5.08 -10.93 -13.14
N GLN A 275 5.63 -9.73 -12.89
CA GLN A 275 6.40 -9.45 -11.68
C GLN A 275 5.57 -9.67 -10.41
N ALA A 276 4.27 -9.38 -10.45
CA ALA A 276 3.36 -9.67 -9.34
C ALA A 276 3.19 -11.17 -9.08
N GLU A 277 3.02 -11.96 -10.12
CA GLU A 277 2.96 -13.43 -9.99
C GLU A 277 4.28 -14.01 -9.47
N GLN A 278 5.42 -13.50 -9.94
CA GLN A 278 6.73 -13.99 -9.49
C GLN A 278 7.07 -13.57 -8.06
N MET A 279 6.46 -12.51 -7.54
CA MET A 279 6.70 -12.06 -6.16
C MET A 279 6.35 -13.14 -5.13
N GLN A 280 5.31 -13.93 -5.36
CA GLN A 280 4.95 -15.04 -4.47
C GLN A 280 6.07 -16.10 -4.38
N GLN A 281 6.74 -16.38 -5.50
CA GLN A 281 7.87 -17.31 -5.53
C GLN A 281 9.09 -16.75 -4.79
N ILE A 282 9.35 -15.45 -4.94
CA ILE A 282 10.41 -14.74 -4.21
C ILE A 282 10.13 -14.78 -2.70
N GLU A 283 8.93 -14.42 -2.28
CA GLU A 283 8.54 -14.44 -0.86
C GLU A 283 8.64 -15.84 -0.27
N THR A 284 8.25 -16.88 -1.01
CA THR A 284 8.42 -18.27 -0.58
C THR A 284 9.88 -18.62 -0.35
N LYS A 285 10.80 -18.18 -1.23
CA LYS A 285 12.24 -18.43 -1.09
C LYS A 285 12.85 -17.66 0.08
N LEU A 286 12.42 -16.41 0.29
CA LEU A 286 12.89 -15.57 1.38
C LEU A 286 12.27 -15.95 2.74
N GLY A 287 11.14 -16.67 2.73
CA GLY A 287 10.35 -17.00 3.92
C GLY A 287 11.10 -17.79 4.99
N ASP A 288 12.11 -18.58 4.58
CA ASP A 288 12.95 -19.39 5.46
C ASP A 288 14.43 -18.91 5.47
N ASP A 289 14.74 -17.78 4.82
CA ASP A 289 16.11 -17.25 4.68
C ASP A 289 16.24 -15.86 5.32
N ALA A 290 16.66 -15.84 6.59
CA ALA A 290 16.85 -14.60 7.35
C ALA A 290 17.87 -13.65 6.68
N VAL A 291 18.95 -14.19 6.11
CA VAL A 291 20.00 -13.40 5.45
C VAL A 291 19.49 -12.83 4.13
N GLY A 292 18.81 -13.66 3.33
CA GLY A 292 18.12 -13.24 2.11
C GLY A 292 17.11 -12.14 2.37
N LEU A 293 16.20 -12.33 3.33
CA LEU A 293 15.21 -11.31 3.69
C LEU A 293 15.88 -10.02 4.18
N GLN A 294 16.94 -10.12 4.98
CA GLN A 294 17.70 -8.97 5.42
C GLN A 294 18.31 -8.20 4.25
N ASN A 295 18.90 -8.89 3.27
CA ASN A 295 19.45 -8.28 2.06
C ASN A 295 18.36 -7.63 1.21
N TYR A 296 17.24 -8.31 1.01
CA TYR A 296 16.08 -7.78 0.32
C TYR A 296 15.60 -6.46 0.95
N LEU A 297 15.41 -6.41 2.27
CA LEU A 297 14.99 -5.19 2.97
C LEU A 297 16.03 -4.06 2.89
N ASN A 298 17.32 -4.40 2.97
CA ASN A 298 18.40 -3.42 2.79
C ASN A 298 18.38 -2.82 1.37
N LEU A 299 18.10 -3.63 0.33
CA LEU A 299 17.95 -3.14 -1.04
C LEU A 299 16.77 -2.18 -1.20
N ILE A 300 15.63 -2.48 -0.56
CA ILE A 300 14.47 -1.57 -0.58
C ILE A 300 14.85 -0.24 0.05
N GLN A 301 15.50 -0.25 1.21
CA GLN A 301 15.88 0.99 1.90
C GLN A 301 16.93 1.79 1.13
N ALA A 302 17.94 1.13 0.56
CA ALA A 302 19.02 1.79 -0.16
C ALA A 302 18.55 2.47 -1.46
N ASN A 303 17.59 1.83 -2.17
CA ASN A 303 17.08 2.34 -3.44
C ASN A 303 15.73 3.06 -3.31
N ASP A 304 15.14 3.05 -2.13
CA ASP A 304 13.76 3.45 -1.86
C ASP A 304 12.77 2.80 -2.85
N SER A 305 12.99 1.51 -3.17
CA SER A 305 12.30 0.80 -4.25
C SER A 305 12.17 -0.69 -3.98
N GLN A 306 10.94 -1.13 -3.70
CA GLN A 306 10.60 -2.55 -3.67
C GLN A 306 10.73 -3.19 -5.05
N THR A 307 10.32 -2.50 -6.11
CA THR A 307 10.43 -3.06 -7.46
C THR A 307 11.88 -3.31 -7.86
N ALA A 308 12.82 -2.42 -7.51
CA ALA A 308 14.23 -2.67 -7.77
C ALA A 308 14.74 -3.91 -7.02
N ALA A 309 14.35 -4.08 -5.75
CA ALA A 309 14.69 -5.26 -4.96
C ALA A 309 14.09 -6.54 -5.58
N ILE A 310 12.82 -6.51 -6.02
CA ILE A 310 12.19 -7.65 -6.71
C ILE A 310 12.97 -8.03 -7.96
N LEU A 311 13.32 -7.07 -8.81
CA LEU A 311 14.08 -7.34 -10.04
C LEU A 311 15.45 -7.95 -9.75
N TYR A 312 16.11 -7.50 -8.67
CA TYR A 312 17.36 -8.09 -8.20
C TYR A 312 17.17 -9.56 -7.78
N GLU A 313 16.16 -9.85 -6.95
CA GLU A 313 15.85 -11.22 -6.50
C GLU A 313 15.46 -12.13 -7.68
N MET A 314 14.71 -11.62 -8.66
CA MET A 314 14.41 -12.37 -9.88
C MET A 314 15.69 -12.79 -10.60
N THR A 315 16.67 -11.89 -10.75
CA THR A 315 17.97 -12.23 -11.33
C THR A 315 18.72 -13.25 -10.48
N LEU A 316 18.75 -13.07 -9.16
CA LEU A 316 19.43 -13.98 -8.24
C LEU A 316 18.86 -15.40 -8.31
N PHE A 317 17.54 -15.54 -8.44
CA PHE A 317 16.85 -16.82 -8.52
C PHE A 317 16.69 -17.38 -9.94
N GLY A 318 17.25 -16.73 -10.96
CA GLY A 318 17.15 -17.17 -12.35
C GLY A 318 15.72 -17.07 -12.94
N ILE A 319 14.89 -16.20 -12.39
CA ILE A 319 13.54 -15.90 -12.87
C ILE A 319 13.62 -14.81 -13.93
N ALA A 320 12.99 -15.02 -15.09
CA ALA A 320 12.94 -14.00 -16.14
C ALA A 320 12.22 -12.74 -15.64
N GLN A 321 12.78 -11.54 -15.84
CA GLN A 321 12.18 -10.28 -15.39
C GLN A 321 10.97 -9.81 -16.22
N THR A 322 10.85 -10.36 -17.44
CA THR A 322 9.74 -10.13 -18.36
C THR A 322 9.00 -11.44 -18.60
N PRO A 323 7.68 -11.40 -18.82
CA PRO A 323 6.93 -12.60 -19.15
C PRO A 323 7.40 -13.20 -20.48
N PRO A 324 7.40 -14.54 -20.62
CA PRO A 324 7.48 -15.20 -21.91
C PRO A 324 6.44 -14.69 -22.92
N ASP A 325 6.70 -14.83 -24.21
CA ASP A 325 5.79 -14.36 -25.28
C ASP A 325 4.42 -15.04 -25.21
N ASP A 326 4.40 -16.33 -24.88
CA ASP A 326 3.20 -17.16 -24.75
C ASP A 326 2.51 -17.06 -23.39
N TRP A 327 3.11 -16.35 -22.42
CA TRP A 327 2.51 -16.17 -21.10
C TRP A 327 1.18 -15.41 -21.20
N GLN A 328 0.19 -15.87 -20.44
CA GLN A 328 -1.10 -15.22 -20.28
C GLN A 328 -1.37 -15.05 -18.79
N GLN A 329 -1.85 -13.86 -18.42
CA GLN A 329 -2.32 -13.61 -17.07
C GLN A 329 -3.48 -14.57 -16.77
N THR A 330 -3.44 -15.23 -15.62
CA THR A 330 -4.57 -16.05 -15.14
C THR A 330 -5.06 -15.55 -13.79
N VAL A 331 -6.37 -15.63 -13.55
CA VAL A 331 -7.01 -15.39 -12.26
C VAL A 331 -7.86 -16.62 -11.97
N ASP A 332 -7.61 -17.27 -10.84
CA ASP A 332 -8.25 -18.54 -10.45
C ASP A 332 -8.16 -19.62 -11.54
N GLY A 333 -7.04 -19.65 -12.27
CA GLY A 333 -6.79 -20.58 -13.38
C GLY A 333 -7.48 -20.21 -14.70
N HIS A 334 -8.18 -19.08 -14.78
CA HIS A 334 -8.81 -18.60 -16.01
C HIS A 334 -8.01 -17.46 -16.65
N PRO A 335 -7.77 -17.47 -17.97
CA PRO A 335 -7.12 -16.36 -18.66
C PRO A 335 -7.88 -15.06 -18.43
N VAL A 336 -7.17 -14.01 -18.06
CA VAL A 336 -7.73 -12.65 -18.00
C VAL A 336 -7.84 -12.13 -19.43
N GLU A 337 -9.03 -11.69 -19.80
CA GLU A 337 -9.26 -11.09 -21.11
C GLU A 337 -8.25 -9.95 -21.34
N PRO A 338 -7.51 -9.97 -22.46
CA PRO A 338 -6.62 -8.87 -22.81
C PRO A 338 -7.38 -7.54 -22.79
N LEU A 339 -6.67 -6.42 -22.64
CA LEU A 339 -7.27 -5.12 -22.97
C LEU A 339 -7.81 -5.23 -24.40
N ASP A 340 -9.14 -5.24 -24.54
CA ASP A 340 -9.79 -5.45 -25.82
C ASP A 340 -9.32 -4.37 -26.80
N ASP A 341 -8.76 -4.83 -27.92
CA ASP A 341 -8.30 -4.03 -29.05
C ASP A 341 -9.39 -3.08 -29.55
N SER A 342 -10.68 -3.39 -29.32
CA SER A 342 -11.81 -2.54 -29.68
C SER A 342 -11.96 -1.28 -28.83
N THR A 343 -11.30 -1.23 -27.66
CA THR A 343 -11.38 -0.11 -26.70
C THR A 343 -10.11 0.75 -26.66
N ALA A 344 -9.02 0.28 -27.26
CA ALA A 344 -7.81 1.06 -27.42
C ALA A 344 -8.04 2.15 -28.48
N LYS A 345 -8.08 3.40 -28.03
CA LYS A 345 -8.06 4.57 -28.93
C LYS A 345 -6.70 4.72 -29.59
#